data_AF-A0A285SD68-F1
#
_entry.id   AF-A0A285SD68-F1
#
_cell.length_a   1.000
_cell.length_b   1.000
_cell.length_c   1.000
_cell.angle_alpha   90.00
_cell.angle_beta   90.00
_cell.angle_gamma   90.00
#
_symmetry.space_group_name_H-M   'P 1'
#
loop_
_entity.id
_entity.type
_entity.pdbx_description
1 polymer ?
#
loop_
_entity_poly.entity_id
_entity_poly.type
_entity_poly.pdbx_seq_one_letter_code
_entity_poly.pdbx_strand_id
1 'polypeptide(L)'
;MRSFLLALVASLIAPGLVAANPPTLDPILVGTEVCHPSRRFNALIDALAEIYPADESFNGGYRAAPESFTRLAAQARLPVLPEAVDIRWVERVITYEMTVQGTYQGVPVRALSFTWGLESGINYWSVQFDAPRTQVVLRFGAAVARARQQSVNEWDPIVSIDPVEARLTCDSSM
;
A
#
# COMPACT_ATOMS: atom_id res chain seq x y z
N MET A 1 30.28 48.24 46.05
CA MET A 1 29.64 48.46 44.74
C MET A 1 29.86 47.20 43.92
N ARG A 2 28.85 46.33 43.87
CA ARG A 2 28.03 46.02 42.67
C ARG A 2 28.84 45.42 41.52
N SER A 3 28.60 44.13 41.26
CA SER A 3 28.41 43.50 39.93
C SER A 3 28.17 42.00 40.16
N PHE A 4 26.92 41.60 40.42
CA PHE A 4 25.93 41.11 39.46
C PHE A 4 26.28 39.77 38.79
N LEU A 5 25.70 38.71 39.40
CA LEU A 5 25.11 37.52 38.80
C LEU A 5 24.83 37.63 37.29
N LEU A 6 25.23 36.58 36.55
CA LEU A 6 24.43 36.03 35.45
C LEU A 6 24.81 34.56 35.24
N ALA A 7 24.07 33.67 35.90
CA ALA A 7 24.01 32.27 35.55
C ALA A 7 23.20 32.15 34.26
N LEU A 8 23.86 31.83 33.16
CA LEU A 8 23.20 31.57 31.88
C LEU A 8 22.61 30.15 31.93
N VAL A 9 21.34 30.04 32.33
CA VAL A 9 20.56 28.81 32.15
C VAL A 9 20.23 28.71 30.67
N ALA A 10 21.06 28.01 29.91
CA ALA A 10 20.73 27.58 28.56
C ALA A 10 19.69 26.46 28.66
N SER A 11 18.42 26.83 28.74
CA SER A 11 17.32 25.91 28.48
C SER A 11 17.39 25.48 27.02
N LEU A 12 17.98 24.31 26.78
CA LEU A 12 17.83 23.54 25.56
C LEU A 12 16.34 23.19 25.40
N ILE A 13 15.59 24.09 24.78
CA ILE A 13 14.31 23.75 24.16
C ILE A 13 14.68 22.95 22.93
N ALA A 14 14.88 21.64 23.10
CA ALA A 14 14.78 20.71 21.98
C ALA A 14 13.35 20.86 21.46
N PRO A 15 13.12 21.35 20.22
CA PRO A 15 11.79 21.25 19.65
C PRO A 15 11.46 19.77 19.62
N GLY A 16 10.46 19.39 20.41
CA GLY A 16 9.90 18.05 20.37
C GLY A 16 9.55 17.77 18.92
N LEU A 17 10.34 16.90 18.29
CA LEU A 17 9.94 16.16 17.11
C LEU A 17 8.68 15.42 17.56
N VAL A 18 7.53 16.02 17.35
CA VAL A 18 6.26 15.31 17.35
C VAL A 18 6.46 14.31 16.22
N ALA A 19 6.89 13.09 16.57
CA ALA A 19 6.94 11.98 15.65
C ALA A 19 5.50 11.82 15.19
N ALA A 20 5.18 12.41 14.03
CA ALA A 20 3.90 12.22 13.40
C ALA A 20 3.79 10.71 13.21
N ASN A 21 2.86 10.09 13.94
CA ASN A 21 2.62 8.67 13.77
C ASN A 21 2.39 8.43 12.27
N PRO A 22 3.08 7.45 11.67
CA PRO A 22 2.89 7.16 10.25
C PRO A 22 1.39 6.93 9.99
N PRO A 23 0.87 7.43 8.86
CA PRO A 23 -0.56 7.34 8.57
C PRO A 23 -1.00 5.87 8.54
N THR A 24 -2.21 5.59 9.06
CA THR A 24 -2.77 4.25 8.98
C THR A 24 -3.41 3.99 7.61
N LEU A 25 -3.07 2.83 7.05
CA LEU A 25 -3.64 2.28 5.82
C LEU A 25 -4.81 1.33 6.10
N ASP A 26 -5.20 1.13 7.36
CA ASP A 26 -6.25 0.18 7.76
C ASP A 26 -7.57 0.37 6.98
N PRO A 27 -8.09 1.60 6.77
CA PRO A 27 -9.33 1.78 6.02
C PRO A 27 -9.24 1.35 4.55
N ILE A 28 -8.03 1.24 4.01
CA ILE A 28 -7.75 0.80 2.64
C ILE A 28 -7.57 -0.72 2.64
N LEU A 29 -6.71 -1.22 3.53
CA LEU A 29 -6.19 -2.59 3.47
C LEU A 29 -7.01 -3.58 4.30
N VAL A 30 -8.02 -3.12 5.04
CA VAL A 30 -8.97 -4.02 5.71
C VAL A 30 -9.55 -5.03 4.72
N GLY A 31 -9.54 -6.31 5.09
CA GLY A 31 -10.01 -7.42 4.28
C GLY A 31 -8.95 -8.04 3.36
N THR A 32 -7.74 -7.47 3.27
CA THR A 32 -6.62 -8.07 2.51
C THR A 32 -6.24 -9.44 3.05
N GLU A 33 -6.36 -9.65 4.36
CA GLU A 33 -6.06 -10.92 5.04
C GLU A 33 -7.03 -12.06 4.68
N VAL A 34 -8.11 -11.76 3.97
CA VAL A 34 -9.13 -12.71 3.48
C VAL A 34 -9.48 -12.50 2.00
N CYS A 35 -8.66 -11.78 1.24
CA CYS A 35 -8.91 -11.40 -0.15
C CYS A 35 -10.28 -10.77 -0.43
N HIS A 36 -10.71 -9.89 0.47
CA HIS A 36 -11.90 -9.09 0.31
C HIS A 36 -11.52 -7.60 0.27
N PRO A 37 -11.31 -7.01 -0.92
CA PRO A 37 -10.84 -5.64 -1.02
C PRO A 37 -11.86 -4.66 -0.43
N SER A 38 -11.38 -3.68 0.32
CA SER A 38 -12.26 -2.64 0.86
C SER A 38 -12.82 -1.74 -0.24
N ARG A 39 -13.92 -1.03 0.04
CA ARG A 39 -14.46 0.00 -0.87
C ARG A 39 -13.40 1.09 -1.18
N ARG A 40 -12.53 1.43 -0.22
CA ARG A 40 -11.48 2.44 -0.43
C ARG A 40 -10.33 1.91 -1.30
N PHE A 41 -10.03 0.61 -1.20
CA PHE A 41 -9.07 -0.03 -2.08
C PHE A 41 -9.56 -0.05 -3.53
N ASN A 42 -10.83 -0.43 -3.77
CA ASN A 42 -11.41 -0.38 -5.11
C ASN A 42 -11.41 1.05 -5.68
N ALA A 43 -11.79 2.05 -4.87
CA ALA A 43 -11.73 3.45 -5.31
C ALA A 43 -10.31 3.93 -5.66
N LEU A 44 -9.28 3.43 -4.97
CA LEU A 44 -7.87 3.71 -5.30
C LEU A 44 -7.51 3.12 -6.68
N ILE A 45 -7.91 1.88 -6.94
CA ILE A 45 -7.64 1.20 -8.20
C ILE A 45 -8.35 1.88 -9.37
N ASP A 46 -9.63 2.20 -9.20
CA ASP A 46 -10.43 2.88 -10.23
C ASP A 46 -9.79 4.22 -10.61
N ALA A 47 -9.35 5.00 -9.61
CA ALA A 47 -8.68 6.27 -9.83
C ALA A 47 -7.34 6.09 -10.58
N LEU A 48 -6.57 5.05 -10.26
CA LEU A 48 -5.30 4.77 -10.93
C LEU A 48 -5.52 4.32 -12.38
N ALA A 49 -6.54 3.51 -12.65
CA ALA A 49 -6.90 3.11 -14.01
C ALA A 49 -7.37 4.30 -14.87
N GLU A 50 -8.03 5.31 -14.26
CA GLU A 50 -8.39 6.55 -14.95
C GLU A 50 -7.17 7.43 -15.26
N ILE A 51 -6.23 7.52 -14.32
CA ILE A 51 -5.00 8.34 -14.42
C ILE A 51 -4.01 7.72 -15.41
N TYR A 52 -3.90 6.39 -15.39
CA TYR A 52 -2.99 5.60 -16.19
C TYR A 52 -3.79 4.60 -17.03
N PRO A 53 -4.52 5.07 -18.04
CA PRO A 53 -5.34 4.19 -18.86
C PRO A 53 -4.47 3.16 -19.58
N ALA A 54 -5.09 2.02 -19.89
CA ALA A 54 -4.49 0.98 -20.70
C ALA A 54 -4.02 1.57 -22.03
N ASP A 55 -2.73 1.42 -22.30
CA ASP A 55 -2.08 1.92 -23.49
C ASP A 55 -1.22 0.78 -24.04
N GLU A 56 -1.74 0.10 -25.06
CA GLU A 56 -1.08 -1.09 -25.63
C GLU A 56 0.28 -0.79 -26.25
N SER A 57 0.56 0.50 -26.53
CA SER A 57 1.86 0.93 -27.05
C SER A 57 2.94 1.02 -25.98
N PHE A 58 2.56 1.01 -24.70
CA PHE A 58 3.47 1.09 -23.57
C PHE A 58 3.76 -0.30 -23.02
N ASN A 59 5.03 -0.71 -23.04
CA ASN A 59 5.47 -2.01 -22.53
C ASN A 59 6.54 -1.83 -21.45
N GLY A 60 6.07 -1.47 -20.25
CA GLY A 60 6.88 -1.39 -19.03
C GLY A 60 7.58 -0.05 -18.76
N GLY A 61 7.92 0.15 -17.49
CA GLY A 61 8.74 1.25 -17.00
C GLY A 61 7.98 2.22 -16.08
N TYR A 62 8.71 3.23 -15.64
CA TYR A 62 8.17 4.25 -14.76
C TYR A 62 7.23 5.21 -15.51
N ARG A 63 6.02 5.44 -15.00
CA ARG A 63 5.19 6.57 -15.42
C ARG A 63 5.14 7.61 -14.32
N ALA A 64 5.58 8.82 -14.64
CA ALA A 64 5.40 9.95 -13.75
C ALA A 64 3.90 10.21 -13.57
N ALA A 65 3.53 10.55 -12.34
CA ALA A 65 2.19 11.04 -12.05
C ALA A 65 1.90 12.29 -12.89
N PRO A 66 0.75 12.37 -13.59
CA PRO A 66 0.41 13.59 -14.31
C PRO A 66 0.29 14.75 -13.33
N GLU A 67 0.49 16.00 -13.77
CA GLU A 67 0.36 17.17 -12.87
C GLU A 67 -1.04 17.27 -12.24
N SER A 68 -2.06 16.73 -12.90
CA SER A 68 -3.42 16.61 -12.39
C SER A 68 -3.58 15.53 -11.32
N PHE A 69 -2.58 14.68 -11.08
CA PHE A 69 -2.64 13.57 -10.13
C PHE A 69 -3.01 14.04 -8.74
N THR A 70 -2.40 15.11 -8.24
CA THR A 70 -2.75 15.65 -6.91
C THR A 70 -4.21 16.08 -6.83
N ARG A 71 -4.78 16.61 -7.94
CA ARG A 71 -6.19 17.01 -8.02
C ARG A 71 -7.11 15.80 -8.09
N LEU A 72 -6.80 14.83 -8.95
CA LEU A 72 -7.56 13.58 -9.11
C LEU A 72 -7.51 12.76 -7.81
N ALA A 73 -6.35 12.68 -7.19
CA ALA A 73 -6.16 12.04 -5.91
C ALA A 73 -6.94 12.73 -4.79
N ALA A 74 -6.97 14.07 -4.75
CA ALA A 74 -7.80 14.81 -3.81
C ALA A 74 -9.32 14.59 -4.05
N GLN A 75 -9.76 14.52 -5.31
CA GLN A 75 -11.16 14.27 -5.70
C GLN A 75 -11.60 12.83 -5.35
N ALA A 76 -10.77 11.84 -5.66
CA ALA A 76 -10.94 10.44 -5.29
C ALA A 76 -10.72 10.21 -3.78
N ARG A 77 -10.33 11.25 -3.04
CA ARG A 77 -9.99 11.21 -1.61
C ARG A 77 -9.00 10.09 -1.32
N LEU A 78 -7.99 9.97 -2.19
CA LEU A 78 -6.98 8.94 -2.07
C LEU A 78 -6.31 9.07 -0.70
N PRO A 79 -6.34 8.00 0.09
CA PRO A 79 -5.78 8.00 1.43
C PRO A 79 -4.25 7.96 1.43
N VAL A 80 -3.63 7.70 0.26
CA VAL A 80 -2.19 7.80 0.03
C VAL A 80 -1.94 8.46 -1.32
N LEU A 81 -0.98 9.38 -1.36
CA LEU A 81 -0.44 9.93 -2.60
C LEU A 81 0.85 9.17 -2.93
N PRO A 82 0.89 8.31 -3.95
CA PRO A 82 2.15 7.76 -4.41
C PRO A 82 3.02 8.87 -4.98
N GLU A 83 4.29 8.92 -4.57
CA GLU A 83 5.31 9.78 -5.18
C GLU A 83 5.61 9.34 -6.63
N ALA A 84 5.42 8.04 -6.87
CA ALA A 84 5.88 7.32 -8.03
C ALA A 84 5.03 6.05 -8.25
N VAL A 85 4.65 5.77 -9.50
CA VAL A 85 4.00 4.51 -9.89
C VAL A 85 4.82 3.85 -10.99
N ASP A 86 5.36 2.66 -10.72
CA ASP A 86 5.94 1.80 -11.75
C ASP A 86 4.80 1.04 -12.43
N ILE A 87 4.78 1.06 -13.75
CA ILE A 87 3.71 0.44 -14.54
C ILE A 87 4.33 -0.58 -15.47
N ARG A 88 3.94 -1.83 -15.28
CA ARG A 88 4.32 -2.91 -16.17
C ARG A 88 3.13 -3.39 -16.96
N TRP A 89 3.21 -3.28 -18.28
CA TRP A 89 2.18 -3.75 -19.19
C TRP A 89 2.71 -4.99 -19.89
N VAL A 90 2.01 -6.11 -19.80
CA VAL A 90 2.37 -7.35 -20.50
C VAL A 90 1.10 -7.91 -21.10
N GLU A 91 1.07 -8.03 -22.43
CA GLU A 91 -0.08 -8.51 -23.21
C GLU A 91 -1.38 -7.72 -22.95
N ARG A 92 -2.23 -8.14 -22.03
CA ARG A 92 -3.50 -7.46 -21.67
C ARG A 92 -3.64 -7.25 -20.17
N VAL A 93 -2.51 -7.22 -19.49
CA VAL A 93 -2.38 -7.19 -18.04
C VAL A 93 -1.52 -6.00 -17.65
N ILE A 94 -2.07 -5.17 -16.76
CA ILE A 94 -1.40 -3.99 -16.21
C ILE A 94 -1.07 -4.25 -14.76
N THR A 95 0.21 -4.21 -14.41
CA THR A 95 0.66 -4.21 -13.03
C THR A 95 1.04 -2.79 -12.64
N TYR A 96 0.47 -2.31 -11.55
CA TYR A 96 0.82 -1.05 -10.91
C TYR A 96 1.55 -1.37 -9.62
N GLU A 97 2.75 -0.84 -9.45
CA GLU A 97 3.47 -0.86 -8.18
C GLU A 97 3.65 0.56 -7.68
N MET A 98 3.21 0.82 -6.45
CA MET A 98 3.28 2.13 -5.83
C MET A 98 4.01 2.04 -4.49
N THR A 99 4.99 2.93 -4.30
CA THR A 99 5.58 3.12 -2.98
C THR A 99 4.61 3.91 -2.12
N VAL A 100 4.38 3.44 -0.90
CA VAL A 100 3.48 4.08 0.08
C VAL A 100 4.19 4.24 1.41
N GLN A 101 3.81 5.25 2.17
CA GLN A 101 4.26 5.42 3.55
C GLN A 101 3.06 5.25 4.47
N GLY A 102 3.16 4.34 5.43
CA GLY A 102 2.10 4.12 6.42
C GLY A 102 2.23 2.77 7.13
N THR A 103 1.21 2.45 7.93
CA THR A 103 1.12 1.17 8.64
C THR A 103 -0.20 0.47 8.36
N TYR A 104 -0.17 -0.86 8.30
CA TYR A 104 -1.36 -1.70 8.27
C TYR A 104 -1.37 -2.61 9.50
N GLN A 105 -2.39 -2.46 10.35
CA GLN A 105 -2.50 -3.07 11.67
C GLN A 105 -1.23 -2.89 12.51
N GLY A 106 -0.62 -1.70 12.41
CA GLY A 106 0.63 -1.34 13.09
C GLY A 106 1.91 -1.92 12.46
N VAL A 107 1.84 -2.59 11.31
CA VAL A 107 3.02 -3.09 10.57
C VAL A 107 3.36 -2.12 9.44
N PRO A 108 4.59 -1.57 9.37
CA PRO A 108 5.02 -0.66 8.30
C PRO A 108 4.88 -1.26 6.90
N VAL A 109 4.25 -0.52 5.99
CA VAL A 109 4.06 -0.88 4.59
C VAL A 109 5.04 -0.10 3.72
N ARG A 110 5.65 -0.79 2.75
CA ARG A 110 6.58 -0.23 1.77
C ARG A 110 5.90 0.06 0.45
N ALA A 111 5.11 -0.89 -0.05
CA ALA A 111 4.52 -0.79 -1.37
C ALA A 111 3.18 -1.52 -1.45
N LEU A 112 2.33 -1.04 -2.36
CA LEU A 112 1.15 -1.76 -2.81
C LEU A 112 1.37 -2.11 -4.28
N SER A 113 1.01 -3.34 -4.65
CA SER A 113 1.03 -3.77 -6.05
C SER A 113 -0.30 -4.39 -6.38
N PHE A 114 -0.86 -4.07 -7.54
CA PHE A 114 -2.05 -4.76 -8.04
C PHE A 114 -1.96 -4.95 -9.55
N THR A 115 -2.61 -6.00 -10.01
CA THR A 115 -2.64 -6.40 -11.41
C THR A 115 -4.07 -6.41 -11.90
N TRP A 116 -4.30 -5.68 -12.99
CA TRP A 116 -5.58 -5.51 -13.66
C TRP A 116 -5.52 -6.17 -15.03
N GLY A 117 -6.35 -7.18 -15.27
CA GLY A 117 -6.63 -7.72 -16.59
C GLY A 117 -7.76 -6.92 -17.25
N LEU A 118 -7.59 -6.51 -18.50
CA LEU A 118 -8.58 -5.68 -19.20
C LEU A 118 -9.96 -6.33 -19.35
N GLU A 119 -10.03 -7.66 -19.31
CA GLU A 119 -11.28 -8.43 -19.46
C GLU A 119 -11.78 -9.04 -18.14
N SER A 120 -10.90 -9.21 -17.15
CA SER A 120 -11.17 -9.95 -15.91
C SER A 120 -11.15 -9.08 -14.66
N GLY A 121 -10.74 -7.81 -14.75
CA GLY A 121 -10.64 -6.92 -13.60
C GLY A 121 -9.39 -7.20 -12.76
N ILE A 122 -9.49 -7.08 -11.44
CA ILE A 122 -8.36 -7.31 -10.54
C ILE A 122 -8.14 -8.80 -10.38
N ASN A 123 -6.97 -9.26 -10.82
CA ASN A 123 -6.60 -10.67 -10.76
C ASN A 123 -5.58 -10.94 -9.67
N TYR A 124 -4.90 -9.90 -9.18
CA TYR A 124 -3.90 -10.02 -8.13
C TYR A 124 -3.70 -8.70 -7.41
N TRP A 125 -3.51 -8.73 -6.09
CA TRP A 125 -2.98 -7.59 -5.35
C TRP A 125 -2.11 -8.03 -4.18
N SER A 126 -1.22 -7.16 -3.74
CA SER A 126 -0.30 -7.43 -2.67
C SER A 126 0.07 -6.19 -1.87
N VAL A 127 0.41 -6.43 -0.61
CA VAL A 127 0.95 -5.45 0.33
C VAL A 127 2.35 -5.92 0.69
N GLN A 128 3.35 -5.13 0.30
CA GLN A 128 4.73 -5.37 0.70
C GLN A 128 5.04 -4.55 1.94
N PHE A 129 5.60 -5.19 2.95
CA PHE A 129 5.92 -4.59 4.24
C PHE A 129 7.40 -4.21 4.31
N ASP A 130 7.68 -3.12 5.02
CA ASP A 130 9.06 -2.74 5.38
C ASP A 130 9.55 -3.51 6.63
N ALA A 131 8.61 -4.13 7.35
CA ALA A 131 8.88 -4.99 8.49
C ALA A 131 9.46 -6.36 8.10
N PRO A 132 10.20 -7.03 9.00
CA PRO A 132 10.64 -8.41 8.79
C PRO A 132 9.46 -9.36 8.57
N ARG A 133 9.64 -10.36 7.68
CA ARG A 133 8.62 -11.39 7.39
C ARG A 133 8.08 -12.06 8.64
N THR A 134 8.92 -12.31 9.65
CA THR A 134 8.49 -12.91 10.92
C THR A 134 7.42 -12.07 11.62
N GLN A 135 7.51 -10.75 11.58
CA GLN A 135 6.51 -9.85 12.14
C GLN A 135 5.20 -9.88 11.34
N VAL A 136 5.30 -9.95 10.00
CA VAL A 136 4.14 -10.11 9.11
C VAL A 136 3.41 -11.43 9.40
N VAL A 137 4.14 -12.55 9.50
CA VAL A 137 3.58 -13.85 9.84
C VAL A 137 2.92 -13.84 11.23
N LEU A 138 3.58 -13.25 12.23
CA LEU A 138 3.00 -13.10 13.57
C LEU A 138 1.70 -12.30 13.56
N ARG A 139 1.61 -11.26 12.73
CA ARG A 139 0.43 -10.40 12.64
C ARG A 139 -0.71 -11.04 11.87
N PHE A 140 -0.43 -11.56 10.67
CA PHE A 140 -1.46 -11.93 9.69
C PHE A 140 -1.61 -13.45 9.50
N GLY A 141 -0.64 -14.25 9.93
CA GLY A 141 -0.57 -15.68 9.62
C GLY A 141 -1.79 -16.48 10.07
N ALA A 142 -2.35 -16.16 11.25
CA ALA A 142 -3.55 -16.84 11.74
C ALA A 142 -4.80 -16.53 10.91
N ALA A 143 -4.97 -15.28 10.45
CA ALA A 143 -6.09 -14.88 9.60
C ALA A 143 -5.97 -15.51 8.21
N VAL A 144 -4.77 -15.46 7.62
CA VAL A 144 -4.46 -16.09 6.32
C VAL A 144 -4.69 -17.59 6.36
N ALA A 145 -4.21 -18.28 7.41
CA ALA A 145 -4.44 -19.72 7.57
C ALA A 145 -5.93 -20.08 7.66
N ARG A 146 -6.71 -19.27 8.39
CA ARG A 146 -8.17 -19.46 8.49
C ARG A 146 -8.86 -19.24 7.15
N ALA A 147 -8.53 -18.16 6.45
CA ALA A 147 -9.10 -17.87 5.14
C ALA A 147 -8.83 -19.00 4.13
N ARG A 148 -7.60 -19.53 4.12
CA ARG A 148 -7.25 -20.69 3.28
C ARG A 148 -8.04 -21.96 3.61
N GLN A 149 -8.41 -22.17 4.87
CA GLN A 149 -9.27 -23.31 5.25
C GLN A 149 -10.74 -23.11 4.85
N GLN A 150 -11.16 -21.87 4.66
CA GLN A 150 -12.52 -21.49 4.26
C GLN A 150 -12.69 -21.40 2.74
N SER A 151 -11.60 -21.36 1.98
CA SER A 151 -11.62 -21.56 0.53
C SER A 151 -12.05 -23.00 0.26
N VAL A 152 -13.22 -23.16 -0.35
CA VAL A 152 -13.88 -24.45 -0.59
C VAL A 152 -13.80 -24.86 -2.05
N ASN A 153 -13.63 -23.89 -2.96
CA ASN A 153 -13.57 -24.13 -4.39
C ASN A 153 -12.23 -23.68 -4.97
N GLU A 154 -11.82 -24.34 -6.06
CA GLU A 154 -10.61 -23.96 -6.81
C GLU A 154 -10.67 -22.54 -7.38
N TRP A 155 -11.87 -21.98 -7.55
CA TRP A 155 -12.13 -20.63 -8.06
C TRP A 155 -12.14 -19.56 -6.96
N ASP A 156 -12.00 -19.93 -5.69
CA ASP A 156 -12.00 -18.96 -4.60
C ASP A 156 -10.64 -18.21 -4.56
N PRO A 157 -10.64 -16.88 -4.36
CA PRO A 157 -9.41 -16.12 -4.23
C PRO A 157 -8.49 -16.67 -3.12
N ILE A 158 -7.20 -16.77 -3.41
CA ILE A 158 -6.21 -17.31 -2.49
C ILE A 158 -5.45 -16.17 -1.82
N VAL A 159 -5.54 -16.10 -0.49
CA VAL A 159 -4.66 -15.26 0.32
C VAL A 159 -3.41 -16.03 0.75
N SER A 160 -2.23 -15.41 0.64
CA SER A 160 -1.00 -16.02 1.12
C SER A 160 0.04 -15.00 1.59
N ILE A 161 0.94 -15.43 2.47
CA ILE A 161 2.14 -14.67 2.81
C ILE A 161 3.29 -15.31 2.03
N ASP A 162 4.00 -14.51 1.24
CA ASP A 162 5.12 -14.95 0.41
C ASP A 162 6.14 -15.76 1.25
N PRO A 163 6.69 -16.87 0.75
CA PRO A 163 7.62 -17.70 1.51
C PRO A 163 8.96 -17.02 1.78
N VAL A 164 9.37 -16.07 0.94
CA VAL A 164 10.68 -15.40 0.98
C VAL A 164 10.55 -13.96 1.47
N GLU A 165 9.56 -13.22 0.98
CA GLU A 165 9.39 -11.81 1.25
C GLU A 165 8.38 -11.52 2.37
N ALA A 166 8.50 -10.32 2.95
CA ALA A 166 7.48 -9.74 3.82
C ALA A 166 6.33 -9.19 2.96
N ARG A 167 5.54 -10.08 2.34
CA ARG A 167 4.48 -9.70 1.40
C ARG A 167 3.21 -10.51 1.66
N LEU A 168 2.09 -9.82 1.84
CA LEU A 168 0.75 -10.41 1.85
C LEU A 168 0.18 -10.29 0.44
N THR A 169 -0.35 -11.38 -0.10
CA THR A 169 -0.80 -11.49 -1.48
C THR A 169 -2.22 -12.03 -1.52
N CYS A 170 -2.95 -11.57 -2.51
CA CYS A 170 -4.26 -12.06 -2.90
C CYS A 170 -4.25 -12.35 -4.38
N ASP A 171 -4.54 -13.59 -4.72
CA ASP A 171 -4.59 -14.08 -6.09
C ASP A 171 -6.02 -14.48 -6.42
N SER A 172 -6.63 -13.75 -7.35
CA SER A 172 -7.96 -14.00 -7.91
C SER A 172 -7.88 -14.28 -9.41
N SER A 173 -6.71 -14.65 -9.93
CA SER A 173 -6.46 -14.86 -11.36
C SER A 173 -6.97 -16.19 -11.93
N MET A 174 -7.79 -16.90 -11.16
CA MET A 174 -8.38 -18.20 -11.49
C MET A 174 -9.32 -18.13 -12.69
#